data_AF-A0A7K4Y5H8-F1
#
_entry.id   AF-A0A7K4Y5H8-F1
#
_cell.length_a   1.000
_cell.length_b   1.000
_cell.length_c   1.000
_cell.angle_alpha   90.00
_cell.angle_beta   90.00
_cell.angle_gamma   90.00
#
_symmetry.space_group_name_H-M   'P 1'
#
loop_
_entity.id
_entity.type
_entity.pdbx_description
1 polymer ?
#
loop_
_entity_poly.entity_id
_entity_poly.type
_entity_poly.pdbx_seq_one_letter_code
_entity_poly.pdbx_strand_id
1 'polypeptide(L)'
;PQVRFLEQQNKMLETKWSLLQTQKTTRSNLSGLFETYIASLRRELDGLGQERLRLEAELGNMQGLVEEFKNKYEEEINHRTEKENEFVLLKKVRGRGPGCGRGSAGGYEELKTTAGKHGDDLRNTRSEISELNRLIQRIQAEIEALKNQRASLETAIAEAEERGELALKDAKGKLAELETALQKAKQDMARQLREYQELMNVKLALDIEIATYRKLLEGEESRLESGMQNLSIHTKTTGGGFSGGFGGGFGTSFTSSGYAVTPPALETSSLSKSRAIVIKKIETRDGKLVSESSDVLAS
;
A
#
# COMPACT_ATOMS: atom_id res chain seq x y z
N PRO A 1 42.01 -9.97 -17.99
CA PRO A 1 41.58 -10.44 -16.65
C PRO A 1 40.60 -9.47 -15.96
N GLN A 2 41.00 -8.20 -15.77
CA GLN A 2 40.20 -7.17 -15.10
C GLN A 2 38.85 -6.91 -15.77
N VAL A 3 38.85 -6.78 -17.11
CA VAL A 3 37.64 -6.46 -17.89
C VAL A 3 36.59 -7.57 -17.78
N ARG A 4 37.00 -8.84 -17.87
CA ARG A 4 36.10 -10.00 -17.71
C ARG A 4 35.50 -10.09 -16.31
N PHE A 5 36.29 -9.76 -15.27
CA PHE A 5 35.82 -9.73 -13.89
C PHE A 5 34.79 -8.62 -13.66
N LEU A 6 35.04 -7.42 -14.21
CA LEU A 6 34.10 -6.29 -14.13
C LEU A 6 32.81 -6.55 -14.92
N GLU A 7 32.90 -7.16 -16.10
CA GLU A 7 31.72 -7.62 -16.86
C GLU A 7 30.88 -8.60 -16.04
N GLN A 8 31.52 -9.55 -15.36
CA GLN A 8 30.84 -10.54 -14.53
C GLN A 8 30.19 -9.90 -13.29
N GLN A 9 30.86 -8.92 -12.68
CA GLN A 9 30.28 -8.13 -11.58
C GLN A 9 29.10 -7.27 -12.03
N ASN A 10 29.21 -6.57 -13.16
CA ASN A 10 28.10 -5.79 -13.70
C ASN A 10 26.89 -6.67 -14.01
N LYS A 11 27.12 -7.84 -14.61
CA LYS A 11 26.04 -8.79 -14.88
C LYS A 11 25.36 -9.29 -13.60
N MET A 12 26.13 -9.52 -12.54
CA MET A 12 25.58 -9.86 -11.22
C MET A 12 24.76 -8.70 -10.63
N LEU A 13 25.27 -7.48 -10.72
CA LEU A 13 24.59 -6.27 -10.23
C LEU A 13 23.30 -5.99 -10.99
N GLU A 14 23.29 -6.14 -12.32
CA GLU A 14 22.09 -6.05 -13.15
C GLU A 14 21.04 -7.09 -12.76
N THR A 15 21.47 -8.33 -12.50
CA THR A 15 20.56 -9.41 -12.07
C THR A 15 19.98 -9.10 -10.68
N LYS A 16 20.81 -8.62 -9.73
CA LYS A 16 20.38 -8.19 -8.40
C LYS A 16 19.40 -7.01 -8.48
N TRP A 17 19.70 -6.04 -9.33
CA TRP A 17 18.88 -4.87 -9.57
C TRP A 17 17.50 -5.26 -10.11
N SER A 18 17.48 -6.13 -11.13
CA SER A 18 16.24 -6.67 -11.69
C SER A 18 15.40 -7.38 -10.61
N LEU A 19 16.01 -8.24 -9.80
CA LEU A 19 15.31 -8.97 -8.73
C LEU A 19 14.73 -8.03 -7.66
N LEU A 20 15.51 -7.03 -7.22
CA LEU A 20 15.06 -6.01 -6.27
C LEU A 20 13.90 -5.19 -6.85
N GLN A 21 13.95 -4.87 -8.14
CA GLN A 21 12.89 -4.13 -8.80
C GLN A 21 11.61 -4.98 -8.91
N THR A 22 11.71 -6.27 -9.24
CA THR A 22 10.56 -7.20 -9.20
C THR A 22 9.97 -7.33 -7.80
N GLN A 23 10.81 -7.43 -6.76
CA GLN A 23 10.36 -7.51 -5.37
C GLN A 23 9.69 -6.20 -4.89
N LYS A 24 10.17 -5.05 -5.36
CA LYS A 24 9.53 -3.75 -5.09
C LYS A 24 8.15 -3.69 -5.75
N THR A 25 8.03 -4.17 -6.99
CA THR A 25 6.76 -4.24 -7.72
C THR A 25 5.76 -5.18 -7.06
N THR A 26 6.18 -6.36 -6.58
CA THR A 26 5.27 -7.27 -5.85
C THR A 26 4.82 -6.68 -4.51
N ARG A 27 5.68 -5.95 -3.80
CA ARG A 27 5.31 -5.20 -2.59
C ARG A 27 4.30 -4.09 -2.87
N SER A 28 4.46 -3.32 -3.95
CA SER A 28 3.48 -2.29 -4.33
C SER A 28 2.15 -2.88 -4.79
N ASN A 29 2.18 -4.05 -5.45
CA ASN A 29 0.97 -4.73 -5.91
C ASN A 29 0.12 -5.27 -4.74
N LEU A 30 0.75 -5.67 -3.62
CA LEU A 30 0.02 -6.14 -2.44
C LEU A 30 -0.83 -5.02 -1.81
N SER A 31 -0.29 -3.81 -1.73
CA SER A 31 -1.04 -2.63 -1.30
C SER A 31 -2.20 -2.34 -2.24
N GLY A 32 -1.99 -2.44 -3.55
CA GLY A 32 -3.05 -2.26 -4.55
C GLY A 32 -4.17 -3.30 -4.42
N LEU A 33 -3.83 -4.56 -4.15
CA LEU A 33 -4.82 -5.62 -3.94
C LEU A 33 -5.68 -5.37 -2.70
N PHE A 34 -5.07 -4.98 -1.58
CA PHE A 34 -5.83 -4.61 -0.38
C PHE A 34 -6.71 -3.37 -0.62
N GLU A 35 -6.19 -2.36 -1.30
CA GLU A 35 -6.97 -1.16 -1.63
C GLU A 35 -8.17 -1.49 -2.52
N THR A 36 -7.99 -2.37 -3.52
CA THR A 36 -9.09 -2.83 -4.37
C THR A 36 -10.11 -3.66 -3.61
N TYR A 37 -9.67 -4.49 -2.66
CA TYR A 37 -10.56 -5.30 -1.83
C TYR A 37 -11.38 -4.42 -0.88
N ILE A 38 -10.74 -3.46 -0.20
CA ILE A 38 -11.39 -2.45 0.64
C ILE A 38 -12.38 -1.62 -0.20
N ALA A 39 -11.98 -1.19 -1.39
CA ALA A 39 -12.86 -0.45 -2.29
C ALA A 39 -14.08 -1.29 -2.71
N SER A 40 -13.91 -2.59 -2.93
CA SER A 40 -15.03 -3.49 -3.27
C SER A 40 -16.01 -3.63 -2.11
N LEU A 41 -15.52 -3.81 -0.88
CA LEU A 41 -16.33 -3.92 0.33
C LEU A 41 -17.08 -2.62 0.64
N ARG A 42 -16.42 -1.46 0.45
CA ARG A 42 -17.07 -0.14 0.60
C ARG A 42 -18.23 0.01 -0.39
N ARG A 43 -18.02 -0.41 -1.65
CA ARG A 43 -19.04 -0.36 -2.69
C ARG A 43 -20.24 -1.27 -2.39
N GLU A 44 -20.00 -2.43 -1.79
CA GLU A 44 -21.04 -3.35 -1.35
C GLU A 44 -21.84 -2.78 -0.17
N LEU A 45 -21.16 -2.13 0.79
CA LEU A 45 -21.79 -1.42 1.90
C LEU A 45 -22.66 -0.26 1.39
N ASP A 46 -22.16 0.52 0.43
CA ASP A 46 -22.92 1.61 -0.20
C ASP A 46 -24.17 1.08 -0.91
N GLY A 47 -24.04 -0.04 -1.62
CA GLY A 47 -25.17 -0.71 -2.28
C GLY A 47 -26.24 -1.18 -1.28
N LEU A 48 -25.84 -1.84 -0.20
CA LEU A 48 -26.74 -2.23 0.89
C LEU A 48 -27.37 -1.00 1.59
N GLY A 49 -26.62 0.09 1.71
CA GLY A 49 -27.11 1.36 2.26
C GLY A 49 -28.22 1.98 1.40
N GLN A 50 -28.06 1.97 0.08
CA GLN A 50 -29.10 2.43 -0.86
C GLN A 50 -30.36 1.57 -0.78
N GLU A 51 -30.20 0.24 -0.70
CA GLU A 51 -31.33 -0.68 -0.57
C GLU A 51 -32.08 -0.48 0.75
N ARG A 52 -31.36 -0.19 1.85
CA ARG A 52 -32.00 0.18 3.13
C ARG A 52 -32.83 1.45 2.99
N LEU A 53 -32.29 2.50 2.38
CA LEU A 53 -33.03 3.75 2.18
C LEU A 53 -34.28 3.53 1.32
N ARG A 54 -34.21 2.65 0.31
CA ARG A 54 -35.35 2.25 -0.51
C ARG A 54 -36.42 1.57 0.35
N LEU A 55 -36.06 0.57 1.14
CA LEU A 55 -36.97 -0.16 2.03
C LEU A 55 -37.56 0.75 3.13
N GLU A 56 -36.77 1.69 3.68
CA GLU A 56 -37.25 2.70 4.64
C GLU A 56 -38.31 3.61 4.02
N ALA A 57 -38.13 4.03 2.76
CA ALA A 57 -39.12 4.82 2.04
C ALA A 57 -40.41 4.02 1.76
N GLU A 58 -40.29 2.76 1.34
CA GLU A 58 -41.45 1.86 1.13
C GLU A 58 -42.23 1.61 2.43
N LEU A 59 -41.52 1.43 3.54
CA LEU A 59 -42.13 1.31 4.86
C LEU A 59 -42.91 2.57 5.22
N GLY A 60 -42.33 3.75 5.01
CA GLY A 60 -42.99 5.03 5.25
C GLY A 60 -44.25 5.21 4.39
N ASN A 61 -44.19 4.83 3.12
CA ASN A 61 -45.34 4.86 2.21
C ASN A 61 -46.47 3.93 2.71
N MET A 62 -46.14 2.71 3.12
CA MET A 62 -47.14 1.78 3.65
C MET A 62 -47.73 2.25 4.99
N GLN A 63 -46.92 2.82 5.88
CA GLN A 63 -47.40 3.44 7.11
C GLN A 63 -48.38 4.58 6.82
N GLY A 64 -48.07 5.43 5.85
CA GLY A 64 -48.97 6.49 5.40
C GLY A 64 -50.31 5.95 4.89
N LEU A 65 -50.28 4.89 4.08
CA LEU A 65 -51.49 4.26 3.56
C LEU A 65 -52.35 3.64 4.67
N VAL A 66 -51.72 2.98 5.65
CA VAL A 66 -52.42 2.43 6.82
C VAL A 66 -53.11 3.53 7.63
N GLU A 67 -52.42 4.65 7.87
CA GLU A 67 -53.01 5.78 8.60
C GLU A 67 -54.16 6.43 7.82
N GLU A 68 -54.04 6.52 6.50
CA GLU A 68 -55.09 7.04 5.63
C GLU A 68 -56.36 6.16 5.65
N PHE A 69 -56.19 4.83 5.66
CA PHE A 69 -57.31 3.91 5.85
C PHE A 69 -57.91 4.02 7.25
N LYS A 70 -57.09 4.13 8.29
CA LYS A 70 -57.55 4.30 9.67
C LYS A 70 -58.40 5.57 9.81
N ASN A 71 -57.96 6.69 9.23
CA ASN A 71 -58.73 7.93 9.20
C ASN A 71 -60.08 7.74 8.51
N LYS A 72 -60.11 7.06 7.35
CA LYS A 72 -61.38 6.72 6.66
C LYS A 72 -62.30 5.85 7.54
N TYR A 73 -61.78 4.92 8.33
CA TYR A 73 -62.59 4.14 9.28
C TYR A 73 -63.19 5.01 10.38
N GLU A 74 -62.41 5.91 10.96
CA GLU A 74 -62.89 6.81 12.00
C GLU A 74 -63.95 7.77 11.43
N GLU A 75 -63.75 8.31 10.23
CA GLU A 75 -64.73 9.15 9.53
C GLU A 75 -66.04 8.40 9.28
N GLU A 76 -65.97 7.16 8.79
CA GLU A 76 -67.16 6.35 8.53
C GLU A 76 -67.92 5.99 9.83
N ILE A 77 -67.19 5.67 10.91
CA ILE A 77 -67.80 5.44 12.24
C ILE A 77 -68.50 6.70 12.74
N ASN A 78 -67.86 7.87 12.61
CA ASN A 78 -68.44 9.15 12.99
C ASN A 78 -69.68 9.46 12.15
N HIS A 79 -69.63 9.23 10.84
CA HIS A 79 -70.75 9.44 9.92
C HIS A 79 -71.94 8.52 10.25
N ARG A 80 -71.68 7.25 10.54
CA ARG A 80 -72.71 6.31 11.00
C ARG A 80 -73.33 6.76 12.32
N THR A 81 -72.50 7.22 13.26
CA THR A 81 -72.96 7.72 14.56
C THR A 81 -73.85 8.96 14.40
N GLU A 82 -73.51 9.88 13.50
CA GLU A 82 -74.35 11.02 13.14
C GLU A 82 -75.70 10.58 12.57
N LYS A 83 -75.71 9.64 11.62
CA LYS A 83 -76.94 9.12 11.01
C LYS A 83 -77.80 8.33 12.00
N GLU A 84 -77.20 7.57 12.91
CA GLU A 84 -77.90 6.91 14.01
C GLU A 84 -78.50 7.93 14.99
N ASN A 85 -77.77 8.99 15.34
CA ASN A 85 -78.28 10.08 16.18
C ASN A 85 -79.45 10.83 15.52
N GLU A 86 -79.34 11.12 14.22
CA GLU A 86 -80.40 11.73 13.40
C GLU A 86 -81.63 10.81 13.32
N PHE A 87 -81.43 9.50 13.15
CA PHE A 87 -82.49 8.50 13.16
C PHE A 87 -83.19 8.40 14.52
N VAL A 88 -82.44 8.42 15.61
CA VAL A 88 -83.00 8.43 16.98
C VAL A 88 -83.82 9.70 17.21
N LEU A 89 -83.34 10.86 16.75
CA LEU A 89 -84.08 12.13 16.79
C LEU A 89 -85.37 12.06 15.97
N LEU A 90 -85.33 11.58 14.72
CA LEU A 90 -86.50 11.41 13.86
C LEU A 90 -87.52 10.41 14.45
N LYS A 91 -87.05 9.32 15.06
CA LYS A 91 -87.92 8.37 15.77
C LYS A 91 -88.54 8.98 17.03
N LYS A 92 -87.81 9.85 17.75
CA LYS A 92 -88.33 10.62 18.89
C LYS A 92 -89.41 11.61 18.46
N VAL A 93 -89.25 12.24 17.29
CA VAL A 93 -90.25 13.14 16.69
C VAL A 93 -91.45 12.35 16.17
N ARG A 94 -91.23 11.21 15.49
CA ARG A 94 -92.30 10.33 14.97
C ARG A 94 -93.07 9.59 16.06
N GLY A 95 -92.44 9.30 17.21
CA GLY A 95 -93.08 8.75 18.41
C GLY A 95 -94.17 9.66 19.00
N ARG A 96 -94.36 10.87 18.45
CA ARG A 96 -95.46 11.78 18.80
C ARG A 96 -96.66 11.74 17.83
N GLY A 97 -96.71 10.87 16.81
CA GLY A 97 -97.88 10.83 15.90
C GLY A 97 -98.11 9.48 15.23
N PRO A 98 -99.30 8.87 15.34
CA PRO A 98 -99.62 7.60 14.69
C PRO A 98 -100.18 7.84 13.27
N GLY A 99 -99.52 7.29 12.25
CA GLY A 99 -100.06 7.23 10.90
C GLY A 99 -99.03 6.80 9.86
N CYS A 100 -99.47 5.95 8.93
CA CYS A 100 -98.83 5.56 7.66
C CYS A 100 -97.98 4.27 7.67
N GLY A 101 -98.64 3.15 7.36
CA GLY A 101 -98.04 1.90 6.90
C GLY A 101 -98.39 1.64 5.43
N ARG A 102 -97.35 1.47 4.58
CA ARG A 102 -97.28 0.62 3.37
C ARG A 102 -96.11 0.98 2.43
N GLY A 103 -95.51 2.17 2.56
CA GLY A 103 -94.28 2.54 1.82
C GLY A 103 -92.96 2.06 2.45
N SER A 104 -92.98 1.54 3.69
CA SER A 104 -91.76 1.26 4.45
C SER A 104 -91.13 -0.12 4.21
N ALA A 105 -91.79 -1.05 3.53
CA ALA A 105 -91.27 -2.42 3.36
C ALA A 105 -90.09 -2.50 2.36
N GLY A 106 -90.18 -1.77 1.23
CA GLY A 106 -89.10 -1.75 0.22
C GLY A 106 -87.81 -1.11 0.74
N GLY A 107 -87.93 0.05 1.42
CA GLY A 107 -86.77 0.72 2.02
C GLY A 107 -86.11 -0.10 3.14
N TYR A 108 -86.85 -0.95 3.85
CA TYR A 108 -86.29 -1.84 4.87
C TYR A 108 -85.41 -2.94 4.29
N GLU A 109 -85.81 -3.54 3.16
CA GLU A 109 -85.03 -4.61 2.50
C GLU A 109 -83.77 -4.03 1.81
N GLU A 110 -83.87 -2.83 1.26
CA GLU A 110 -82.76 -2.11 0.65
C GLU A 110 -81.75 -1.62 1.71
N LEU A 111 -82.22 -1.15 2.87
CA LEU A 111 -81.40 -0.87 4.06
C LEU A 111 -80.70 -2.12 4.60
N LYS A 112 -81.37 -3.27 4.55
CA LYS A 112 -80.81 -4.54 5.03
C LYS A 112 -79.71 -5.08 4.10
N THR A 113 -79.89 -4.98 2.79
CA THR A 113 -78.89 -5.38 1.79
C THR A 113 -77.68 -4.44 1.76
N THR A 114 -77.89 -3.13 1.93
CA THR A 114 -76.80 -2.16 2.08
C THR A 114 -76.02 -2.37 3.38
N ALA A 115 -76.69 -2.63 4.51
CA ALA A 115 -76.03 -3.00 5.76
C ALA A 115 -75.22 -4.31 5.66
N GLY A 116 -75.71 -5.29 4.89
CA GLY A 116 -74.97 -6.51 4.57
C GLY A 116 -73.67 -6.24 3.80
N LYS A 117 -73.76 -5.44 2.73
CA LYS A 117 -72.58 -5.02 1.93
C LYS A 117 -71.54 -4.27 2.77
N HIS A 118 -71.98 -3.34 3.63
CA HIS A 118 -71.07 -2.63 4.53
C HIS A 118 -70.36 -3.60 5.49
N GLY A 119 -71.06 -4.64 5.97
CA GLY A 119 -70.46 -5.68 6.80
C GLY A 119 -69.39 -6.50 6.06
N ASP A 120 -69.62 -6.81 4.79
CA ASP A 120 -68.64 -7.52 3.94
C ASP A 120 -67.42 -6.65 3.63
N ASP A 121 -67.61 -5.35 3.35
CA ASP A 121 -66.52 -4.40 3.11
C ASP A 121 -65.64 -4.24 4.37
N LEU A 122 -66.26 -4.09 5.55
CA LEU A 122 -65.56 -4.07 6.85
C LEU A 122 -64.76 -5.36 7.11
N ARG A 123 -65.23 -6.51 6.61
CA ARG A 123 -64.54 -7.79 6.77
C ARG A 123 -63.37 -7.92 5.79
N ASN A 124 -63.53 -7.44 4.56
CA ASN A 124 -62.48 -7.42 3.55
C ASN A 124 -61.32 -6.52 4.00
N THR A 125 -61.64 -5.33 4.49
CA THR A 125 -60.61 -4.38 4.88
C THR A 125 -59.92 -4.77 6.18
N ARG A 126 -60.63 -5.40 7.11
CA ARG A 126 -60.02 -6.07 8.27
C ARG A 126 -59.03 -7.16 7.85
N SER A 127 -59.32 -7.86 6.75
CA SER A 127 -58.42 -8.88 6.20
C SER A 127 -57.18 -8.24 5.56
N GLU A 128 -57.32 -7.18 4.78
CA GLU A 128 -56.20 -6.40 4.23
C GLU A 128 -55.31 -5.80 5.33
N ILE A 129 -55.90 -5.22 6.38
CA ILE A 129 -55.15 -4.72 7.55
C ILE A 129 -54.34 -5.86 8.18
N SER A 130 -54.90 -7.07 8.25
CA SER A 130 -54.18 -8.22 8.79
C SER A 130 -53.02 -8.67 7.90
N GLU A 131 -53.17 -8.56 6.57
CA GLU A 131 -52.12 -8.87 5.60
C GLU A 131 -50.99 -7.83 5.60
N LEU A 132 -51.33 -6.55 5.62
CA LEU A 132 -50.35 -5.46 5.74
C LEU A 132 -49.57 -5.57 7.05
N ASN A 133 -50.22 -5.91 8.16
CA ASN A 133 -49.53 -6.16 9.42
C ASN A 133 -48.52 -7.32 9.33
N ARG A 134 -48.85 -8.40 8.60
CA ARG A 134 -47.89 -9.50 8.36
C ARG A 134 -46.72 -9.07 7.48
N LEU A 135 -46.97 -8.22 6.48
CA LEU A 135 -45.92 -7.70 5.62
C LEU A 135 -44.99 -6.75 6.39
N ILE A 136 -45.54 -5.88 7.24
CA ILE A 136 -44.78 -5.01 8.14
C ILE A 136 -43.85 -5.85 9.04
N GLN A 137 -44.38 -6.91 9.66
CA GLN A 137 -43.57 -7.80 10.49
C GLN A 137 -42.44 -8.48 9.70
N ARG A 138 -42.71 -8.90 8.46
CA ARG A 138 -41.69 -9.50 7.58
C ARG A 138 -40.59 -8.50 7.25
N ILE A 139 -40.95 -7.29 6.81
CA ILE A 139 -39.98 -6.24 6.45
C ILE A 139 -39.18 -5.81 7.69
N GLN A 140 -39.81 -5.72 8.87
CA GLN A 140 -39.10 -5.43 10.12
C GLN A 140 -38.06 -6.51 10.44
N ALA A 141 -38.41 -7.79 10.30
CA ALA A 141 -37.45 -8.90 10.49
C ALA A 141 -36.31 -8.86 9.47
N GLU A 142 -36.58 -8.47 8.23
CA GLU A 142 -35.56 -8.30 7.18
C GLU A 142 -34.62 -7.12 7.47
N ILE A 143 -35.15 -6.00 7.96
CA ILE A 143 -34.34 -4.86 8.42
C ILE A 143 -33.43 -5.28 9.58
N GLU A 144 -33.94 -6.06 10.54
CA GLU A 144 -33.13 -6.57 11.65
C GLU A 144 -32.04 -7.52 11.18
N ALA A 145 -32.35 -8.44 10.25
CA ALA A 145 -31.38 -9.34 9.66
C ALA A 145 -30.25 -8.57 8.92
N LEU A 146 -30.60 -7.58 8.11
CA LEU A 146 -29.63 -6.73 7.40
C LEU A 146 -28.78 -5.88 8.36
N LYS A 147 -29.37 -5.39 9.46
CA LYS A 147 -28.60 -4.69 10.52
C LYS A 147 -27.57 -5.61 11.17
N ASN A 148 -27.94 -6.86 11.46
CA ASN A 148 -27.02 -7.85 12.01
C ASN A 148 -25.90 -8.20 11.01
N GLN A 149 -26.24 -8.36 9.73
CA GLN A 149 -25.25 -8.59 8.68
C GLN A 149 -24.28 -7.41 8.56
N ARG A 150 -24.78 -6.17 8.60
CA ARG A 150 -23.94 -4.96 8.59
C ARG A 150 -22.97 -4.94 9.78
N ALA A 151 -23.47 -5.20 10.99
CA ALA A 151 -22.63 -5.24 12.18
C ALA A 151 -21.53 -6.33 12.06
N SER A 152 -21.88 -7.52 11.55
CA SER A 152 -20.91 -8.58 11.30
C SER A 152 -19.86 -8.21 10.25
N LEU A 153 -20.25 -7.49 9.20
CA LEU A 153 -19.32 -7.01 8.17
C LEU A 153 -18.42 -5.89 8.72
N GLU A 154 -18.94 -4.97 9.52
CA GLU A 154 -18.15 -3.93 10.20
C GLU A 154 -17.09 -4.53 11.12
N THR A 155 -17.43 -5.58 11.89
CA THR A 155 -16.43 -6.30 12.69
C THR A 155 -15.37 -6.98 11.83
N ALA A 156 -15.77 -7.60 10.71
CA ALA A 156 -14.82 -8.25 9.80
C ALA A 156 -13.87 -7.24 9.12
N ILE A 157 -14.36 -6.04 8.79
CA ILE A 157 -13.53 -4.95 8.27
C ILE A 157 -12.51 -4.51 9.32
N ALA A 158 -12.94 -4.26 10.56
CA ALA A 158 -12.04 -3.85 11.64
C ALA A 158 -10.92 -4.89 11.89
N GLU A 159 -11.26 -6.18 11.91
CA GLU A 159 -10.27 -7.25 12.05
C GLU A 159 -9.32 -7.35 10.84
N ALA A 160 -9.81 -7.13 9.63
CA ALA A 160 -8.98 -7.12 8.43
C ALA A 160 -8.01 -5.93 8.42
N GLU A 161 -8.45 -4.76 8.84
CA GLU A 161 -7.63 -3.56 8.99
C GLU A 161 -6.53 -3.75 10.04
N GLU A 162 -6.86 -4.25 11.24
CA GLU A 162 -5.88 -4.53 12.30
C GLU A 162 -4.84 -5.56 11.84
N ARG A 163 -5.28 -6.66 11.22
CA ARG A 163 -4.40 -7.70 10.70
C ARG A 163 -3.47 -7.15 9.60
N GLY A 164 -3.99 -6.29 8.74
CA GLY A 164 -3.20 -5.60 7.71
C GLY A 164 -2.16 -4.66 8.30
N GLU A 165 -2.53 -3.88 9.32
CA GLU A 165 -1.63 -2.96 10.00
C GLU A 165 -0.47 -3.69 10.70
N LEU A 166 -0.76 -4.79 11.41
CA LEU A 166 0.26 -5.63 12.04
C LEU A 166 1.24 -6.18 10.99
N ALA A 167 0.76 -6.72 9.87
CA ALA A 167 1.60 -7.22 8.80
C ALA A 167 2.50 -6.13 8.18
N LEU A 168 1.97 -4.92 8.01
CA LEU A 168 2.74 -3.77 7.53
C LEU A 168 3.82 -3.35 8.53
N LYS A 169 3.51 -3.35 9.83
CA LYS A 169 4.46 -3.02 10.89
C LYS A 169 5.64 -4.00 10.90
N ASP A 170 5.36 -5.29 10.81
CA ASP A 170 6.39 -6.33 10.74
C ASP A 170 7.25 -6.21 9.46
N ALA A 171 6.63 -5.96 8.32
CA ALA A 171 7.34 -5.78 7.06
C ALA A 171 8.24 -4.52 7.06
N LYS A 172 7.79 -3.44 7.69
CA LYS A 172 8.58 -2.22 7.92
C LYS A 172 9.73 -2.47 8.89
N GLY A 173 9.51 -3.23 9.96
CA GLY A 173 10.56 -3.66 10.89
C GLY A 173 11.68 -4.42 10.18
N LYS A 174 11.34 -5.45 9.40
CA LYS A 174 12.31 -6.22 8.61
C LYS A 174 13.06 -5.36 7.59
N LEU A 175 12.41 -4.35 7.01
CA LEU A 175 13.05 -3.43 6.09
C LEU A 175 14.10 -2.58 6.82
N ALA A 176 13.75 -2.01 7.98
CA ALA A 176 14.68 -1.23 8.79
C ALA A 176 15.90 -2.07 9.22
N GLU A 177 15.69 -3.32 9.65
CA GLU A 177 16.78 -4.25 9.98
C GLU A 177 17.72 -4.47 8.78
N LEU A 178 17.18 -4.73 7.58
CA LEU A 178 17.98 -4.93 6.38
C LEU A 178 18.75 -3.67 5.96
N GLU A 179 18.17 -2.48 6.12
CA GLU A 179 18.84 -1.21 5.86
C GLU A 179 20.02 -0.99 6.81
N THR A 180 19.85 -1.28 8.10
CA THR A 180 20.96 -1.18 9.08
C THR A 180 22.08 -2.18 8.77
N ALA A 181 21.74 -3.42 8.40
CA ALA A 181 22.71 -4.43 8.01
C ALA A 181 23.50 -4.03 6.75
N LEU A 182 22.80 -3.46 5.75
CA LEU A 182 23.43 -2.94 4.53
C LEU A 182 24.40 -1.81 4.86
N GLN A 183 23.99 -0.88 5.72
CA GLN A 183 24.84 0.25 6.09
C GLN A 183 26.09 -0.21 6.86
N LYS A 184 25.94 -1.19 7.74
CA LYS A 184 27.07 -1.83 8.43
C LYS A 184 28.02 -2.50 7.44
N ALA A 185 27.52 -3.28 6.50
CA ALA A 185 28.33 -3.93 5.47
C ALA A 185 29.10 -2.93 4.59
N LYS A 186 28.51 -1.77 4.27
CA LYS A 186 29.20 -0.69 3.56
C LYS A 186 30.35 -0.10 4.39
N GLN A 187 30.12 0.11 5.69
CA GLN A 187 31.16 0.61 6.59
C GLN A 187 32.31 -0.41 6.73
N ASP A 188 31.98 -1.70 6.84
CA ASP A 188 32.96 -2.78 6.90
C ASP A 188 33.81 -2.84 5.61
N MET A 189 33.18 -2.72 4.44
CA MET A 189 33.91 -2.66 3.17
C MET A 189 34.82 -1.44 3.11
N ALA A 190 34.35 -0.26 3.54
CA ALA A 190 35.19 0.93 3.59
C ALA A 190 36.38 0.77 4.55
N ARG A 191 36.20 0.04 5.66
CA ARG A 191 37.30 -0.32 6.58
C ARG A 191 38.31 -1.25 5.90
N GLN A 192 37.86 -2.32 5.26
CA GLN A 192 38.73 -3.25 4.54
C GLN A 192 39.56 -2.57 3.44
N LEU A 193 38.98 -1.59 2.74
CA LEU A 193 39.72 -0.82 1.73
C LEU A 193 40.87 0.00 2.34
N ARG A 194 40.70 0.55 3.54
CA ARG A 194 41.79 1.26 4.24
C ARG A 194 42.89 0.30 4.68
N GLU A 195 42.51 -0.81 5.31
CA GLU A 195 43.44 -1.85 5.75
C GLU A 195 44.25 -2.42 4.57
N TYR A 196 43.60 -2.62 3.42
CA TYR A 196 44.27 -3.07 2.20
C TYR A 196 45.28 -2.04 1.67
N GLN A 197 44.94 -0.74 1.71
CA GLN A 197 45.85 0.32 1.29
C GLN A 197 47.07 0.41 2.22
N GLU A 198 46.88 0.28 3.54
CA GLU A 198 47.97 0.23 4.52
C GLU A 198 48.91 -0.95 4.25
N LEU A 199 48.34 -2.14 4.00
CA LEU A 199 49.11 -3.33 3.66
C LEU A 199 49.88 -3.17 2.34
N MET A 200 49.27 -2.56 1.33
CA MET A 200 49.93 -2.24 0.06
C MET A 200 51.12 -1.31 0.29
N ASN A 201 50.96 -0.28 1.12
CA ASN A 201 52.04 0.66 1.43
C ASN A 201 53.23 -0.07 2.09
N VAL A 202 52.98 -0.98 3.04
CA VAL A 202 54.03 -1.82 3.66
C VAL A 202 54.71 -2.70 2.62
N LYS A 203 53.93 -3.33 1.71
CA LYS A 203 54.49 -4.16 0.64
C LYS A 203 55.43 -3.37 -0.26
N LEU A 204 55.05 -2.14 -0.64
CA LEU A 204 55.91 -1.27 -1.45
C LEU A 204 57.19 -0.85 -0.71
N ALA A 205 57.11 -0.57 0.59
CA ALA A 205 58.29 -0.28 1.41
C ALA A 205 59.26 -1.48 1.44
N LEU A 206 58.75 -2.69 1.63
CA LEU A 206 59.54 -3.91 1.61
C LEU A 206 60.17 -4.18 0.24
N ASP A 207 59.47 -3.93 -0.87
CA ASP A 207 60.05 -4.06 -2.21
C ASP A 207 61.24 -3.10 -2.41
N ILE A 208 61.14 -1.88 -1.87
CA ILE A 208 62.22 -0.88 -1.91
C ILE A 208 63.41 -1.39 -1.09
N GLU A 209 63.19 -1.89 0.13
CA GLU A 209 64.25 -2.47 0.97
C GLU A 209 64.95 -3.66 0.28
N ILE A 210 64.19 -4.58 -0.32
CA ILE A 210 64.76 -5.70 -1.07
C ILE A 210 65.61 -5.19 -2.25
N ALA A 211 65.13 -4.18 -2.97
CA ALA A 211 65.88 -3.60 -4.09
C ALA A 211 67.16 -2.90 -3.65
N THR A 212 67.16 -2.21 -2.50
CA THR A 212 68.37 -1.59 -1.94
C THR A 212 69.36 -2.65 -1.46
N TYR A 213 68.90 -3.71 -0.78
CA TYR A 213 69.75 -4.83 -0.38
C TYR A 213 70.39 -5.53 -1.59
N ARG A 214 69.63 -5.78 -2.67
CA ARG A 214 70.18 -6.35 -3.92
C ARG A 214 71.28 -5.50 -4.53
N LYS A 215 71.10 -4.17 -4.63
CA LYS A 215 72.12 -3.26 -5.18
C LYS A 215 73.41 -3.21 -4.36
N LEU A 216 73.31 -3.29 -3.03
CA LEU A 216 74.49 -3.33 -2.17
C LEU A 216 75.30 -4.61 -2.41
N LEU A 217 74.62 -5.75 -2.51
CA LEU A 217 75.24 -7.04 -2.83
C LEU A 217 75.92 -7.01 -4.22
N GLU A 218 75.23 -6.52 -5.26
CA GLU A 218 75.81 -6.35 -6.61
C GLU A 218 77.08 -5.48 -6.59
N GLY A 219 77.10 -4.42 -5.77
CA GLY A 219 78.27 -3.57 -5.60
C GLY A 219 79.45 -4.25 -4.91
N GLU A 220 79.19 -5.15 -3.95
CA GLU A 220 80.24 -5.97 -3.32
C GLU A 220 80.78 -7.04 -4.26
N GLU A 221 79.92 -7.71 -5.02
CA GLU A 221 80.31 -8.67 -6.06
C GLU A 221 81.19 -8.00 -7.13
N SER A 222 80.81 -6.80 -7.58
CA SER A 222 81.59 -6.02 -8.55
C SER A 222 83.00 -5.67 -8.04
N ARG A 223 83.14 -5.39 -6.73
CA ARG A 223 84.45 -5.12 -6.10
C ARG A 223 85.31 -6.38 -6.00
N LEU A 224 84.71 -7.51 -5.66
CA LEU A 224 85.39 -8.80 -5.63
C LEU A 224 85.83 -9.21 -7.04
N GLU A 225 84.96 -9.07 -8.04
CA GLU A 225 85.25 -9.42 -9.43
C GLU A 225 86.37 -8.55 -10.02
N SER A 226 86.35 -7.24 -9.78
CA SER A 226 87.45 -6.36 -10.18
C SER A 226 88.75 -6.64 -9.41
N GLY A 227 88.66 -6.96 -8.12
CA GLY A 227 89.80 -7.43 -7.32
C GLY A 227 90.42 -8.73 -7.84
N MET A 228 89.60 -9.66 -8.33
CA MET A 228 90.03 -10.92 -8.93
C MET A 228 90.63 -10.74 -10.33
N GLN A 229 90.08 -9.83 -11.15
CA GLN A 229 90.66 -9.51 -12.46
C GLN A 229 92.06 -8.89 -12.34
N ASN A 230 92.32 -8.09 -11.31
CA ASN A 230 93.67 -7.54 -11.03
C ASN A 230 94.68 -8.62 -10.60
N LEU A 231 94.22 -9.74 -10.04
CA LEU A 231 95.07 -10.90 -9.72
C LEU A 231 95.30 -11.82 -10.92
N SER A 232 94.40 -11.78 -11.93
CA SER A 232 94.41 -12.66 -13.10
C SER A 232 95.27 -12.15 -14.28
N ILE A 233 96.02 -11.04 -14.15
CA ILE A 233 96.99 -10.58 -15.15
C ILE A 233 98.37 -11.19 -14.84
N HIS A 234 98.48 -12.51 -14.68
CA HIS A 234 99.78 -13.19 -14.58
C HIS A 234 99.78 -14.65 -15.06
N THR A 235 99.01 -15.02 -16.09
CA THR A 235 99.24 -16.29 -16.82
C THR A 235 98.77 -16.18 -18.28
N LYS A 236 99.71 -16.16 -19.24
CA LYS A 236 99.42 -16.41 -20.67
C LYS A 236 99.76 -17.87 -21.03
N THR A 237 99.17 -18.33 -22.14
CA THR A 237 99.47 -19.54 -22.96
C THR A 237 98.74 -20.81 -22.47
N THR A 238 98.08 -21.68 -23.26
CA THR A 238 98.12 -22.05 -24.69
C THR A 238 96.90 -22.93 -25.08
N GLY A 239 96.42 -22.85 -26.34
CA GLY A 239 95.61 -23.89 -27.05
C GLY A 239 94.09 -23.82 -26.80
N GLY A 240 93.16 -24.06 -27.73
CA GLY A 240 93.10 -24.59 -29.11
C GLY A 240 91.59 -24.79 -29.40
N GLY A 241 91.13 -24.59 -30.64
CA GLY A 241 89.72 -24.28 -30.95
C GLY A 241 88.69 -25.42 -31.18
N PHE A 242 87.57 -25.00 -31.81
CA PHE A 242 86.38 -25.72 -32.36
C PHE A 242 85.26 -26.09 -31.35
N SER A 243 83.94 -25.93 -31.57
CA SER A 243 83.07 -25.42 -32.68
C SER A 243 81.58 -25.41 -32.25
N GLY A 244 80.77 -24.48 -32.80
CA GLY A 244 79.28 -24.55 -32.90
C GLY A 244 78.54 -23.46 -32.10
N GLY A 245 77.63 -22.63 -32.61
CA GLY A 245 76.93 -22.50 -33.89
C GLY A 245 75.51 -21.97 -33.62
N PHE A 246 75.05 -20.95 -34.38
CA PHE A 246 73.73 -20.24 -34.36
C PHE A 246 73.53 -19.20 -33.24
N GLY A 247 73.11 -17.94 -33.44
CA GLY A 247 72.67 -17.15 -34.60
C GLY A 247 71.60 -16.12 -34.18
N GLY A 248 71.80 -14.82 -34.52
CA GLY A 248 70.82 -13.71 -34.41
C GLY A 248 70.85 -12.96 -33.06
N GLY A 249 71.26 -11.69 -32.93
CA GLY A 249 71.11 -10.56 -33.84
C GLY A 249 69.79 -9.84 -33.59
N PHE A 250 69.72 -8.94 -32.61
CA PHE A 250 68.83 -7.75 -32.62
C PHE A 250 69.32 -6.76 -31.55
N GLY A 251 69.85 -5.62 -31.99
CA GLY A 251 70.12 -4.47 -31.15
C GLY A 251 68.84 -3.66 -30.94
N THR A 252 68.62 -3.19 -29.72
CA THR A 252 67.62 -2.15 -29.44
C THR A 252 68.30 -1.02 -28.68
N SER A 253 68.53 0.07 -29.43
CA SER A 253 68.78 1.39 -28.91
C SER A 253 67.63 1.81 -27.99
N PHE A 254 67.96 2.20 -26.77
CA PHE A 254 67.04 2.91 -25.88
C PHE A 254 66.92 4.36 -26.38
N THR A 255 65.82 4.69 -27.03
CA THR A 255 65.44 6.09 -27.26
C THR A 255 64.69 6.57 -26.03
N SER A 256 65.28 7.54 -25.33
CA SER A 256 64.58 8.33 -24.32
C SER A 256 63.48 9.13 -25.03
N SER A 257 62.23 8.73 -24.82
CA SER A 257 61.09 9.60 -25.10
C SER A 257 60.66 10.24 -23.78
N GLY A 258 61.05 11.50 -23.62
CA GLY A 258 60.57 12.35 -22.56
C GLY A 258 59.08 12.62 -22.77
N TYR A 259 58.26 12.07 -21.88
CA TYR A 259 56.92 12.58 -21.65
C TYR A 259 57.00 13.46 -20.41
N ALA A 260 57.02 14.77 -20.66
CA ALA A 260 56.80 15.77 -19.65
C ALA A 260 55.43 15.51 -19.00
N VAL A 261 55.45 15.14 -17.73
CA VAL A 261 54.25 15.14 -16.89
C VAL A 261 53.99 16.61 -16.54
N THR A 262 52.99 17.20 -17.19
CA THR A 262 52.33 18.40 -16.68
C THR A 262 51.68 18.05 -15.34
N PRO A 263 51.92 18.82 -14.27
CA PRO A 263 51.25 18.56 -13.00
C PRO A 263 49.75 18.88 -13.16
N PRO A 264 48.83 18.01 -12.70
CA PRO A 264 47.44 18.43 -12.56
C PRO A 264 47.39 19.49 -11.46
N ALA A 265 46.65 20.55 -11.75
CA ALA A 265 46.42 21.67 -10.87
C ALA A 265 45.91 21.20 -9.49
N LEU A 266 46.42 21.86 -8.46
CA LEU A 266 45.90 21.83 -7.11
C LEU A 266 44.50 22.48 -7.15
N GLU A 267 43.45 21.72 -7.50
CA GLU A 267 42.09 22.17 -7.22
C GLU A 267 41.85 22.02 -5.73
N THR A 268 41.95 23.16 -5.04
CA THR A 268 41.41 23.34 -3.71
C THR A 268 40.00 22.78 -3.69
N SER A 269 39.79 21.78 -2.84
CA SER A 269 38.49 21.22 -2.50
C SER A 269 37.43 22.31 -2.43
N SER A 270 36.57 22.38 -3.46
CA SER A 270 35.30 23.04 -3.32
C SER A 270 34.54 22.25 -2.25
N LEU A 271 34.34 22.88 -1.10
CA LEU A 271 33.43 22.39 -0.08
C LEU A 271 32.10 22.11 -0.80
N SER A 272 31.74 20.83 -0.87
CA SER A 272 30.43 20.38 -1.33
C SER A 272 29.39 21.20 -0.59
N LYS A 273 28.69 22.09 -1.32
CA LYS A 273 27.64 22.92 -0.75
C LYS A 273 26.51 21.99 -0.34
N SER A 274 26.48 21.60 0.93
CA SER A 274 25.43 20.79 1.53
C SER A 274 24.08 21.39 1.19
N ARG A 275 23.33 20.69 0.33
CA ARG A 275 22.02 21.14 -0.12
C ARG A 275 21.05 20.83 1.02
N ALA A 276 20.68 21.84 1.78
CA ALA A 276 19.69 21.70 2.85
C ALA A 276 18.33 21.31 2.24
N ILE A 277 17.77 20.21 2.73
CA ILE A 277 16.44 19.75 2.34
C ILE A 277 15.48 20.19 3.44
N VAL A 278 14.49 21.00 3.08
CA VAL A 278 13.42 21.43 3.97
C VAL A 278 12.27 20.45 3.83
N ILE A 279 11.97 19.69 4.87
CA ILE A 279 10.82 18.79 4.90
C ILE A 279 9.68 19.52 5.61
N LYS A 280 8.60 19.79 4.88
CA LYS A 280 7.37 20.34 5.44
C LYS A 280 6.39 19.23 5.75
N LYS A 281 5.98 19.13 7.00
CA LYS A 281 4.88 18.26 7.41
C LYS A 281 3.64 19.11 7.60
N ILE A 282 2.59 18.81 6.84
CA ILE A 282 1.31 19.53 6.86
C ILE A 282 0.22 18.56 7.32
N GLU A 283 -0.44 18.91 8.42
CA GLU A 283 -1.58 18.16 8.95
C GLU A 283 -2.89 18.89 8.61
N THR A 284 -3.78 18.21 7.89
CA THR A 284 -5.11 18.74 7.55
C THR A 284 -6.19 17.86 8.15
N ARG A 285 -7.23 18.49 8.69
CA ARG A 285 -8.48 17.84 9.13
C ARG A 285 -9.64 18.61 8.52
N ASP A 286 -10.54 17.89 7.86
CA ASP A 286 -11.72 18.45 7.18
C ASP A 286 -11.39 19.56 6.14
N GLY A 287 -10.24 19.44 5.48
CA GLY A 287 -9.78 20.40 4.47
C GLY A 287 -9.18 21.71 5.02
N LYS A 288 -9.01 21.84 6.33
CA LYS A 288 -8.37 23.01 6.98
C LYS A 288 -7.01 22.64 7.59
N LEU A 289 -6.04 23.55 7.49
CA LEU A 289 -4.69 23.39 8.01
C LEU A 289 -4.71 23.44 9.55
N VAL A 290 -4.21 22.38 10.20
CA VAL A 290 -4.22 22.22 11.66
C VAL A 290 -2.81 22.38 12.26
N SER A 291 -1.77 21.92 11.57
CA SER A 291 -0.37 22.15 11.98
C SER A 291 0.59 22.17 10.78
N GLU A 292 1.61 23.03 10.85
CA GLU A 292 2.75 23.06 9.92
C GLU A 292 4.05 23.08 10.72
N SER A 293 4.92 22.08 10.52
CA SER A 293 6.28 22.08 11.05
C SER A 293 7.28 21.87 9.93
N SER A 294 8.40 22.61 9.99
CA SER A 294 9.48 22.55 9.01
C SER A 294 10.78 22.16 9.69
N ASP A 295 11.30 21.00 9.34
CA ASP A 295 12.62 20.53 9.80
C ASP A 295 13.63 20.66 8.66
N VAL A 296 14.80 21.24 8.97
CA VAL A 296 15.90 21.42 8.03
C VAL A 296 16.96 20.38 8.34
N LEU A 297 17.10 19.38 7.47
CA LEU A 297 18.19 18.41 7.55
C LEU A 297 19.33 18.88 6.65
N ALA A 298 20.47 19.18 7.28
CA ALA A 298 21.73 19.39 6.60
C ALA A 298 22.50 18.07 6.55
N SER A 299 22.84 17.61 5.35
CA SER A 299 23.74 16.46 5.11
C SER A 299 25.19 16.88 5.00
#